data_AF-A0A6F9BR76-F1
#
_entry.id   AF-A0A6F9BR76-F1
#
_cell.length_a   1.000
_cell.length_b   1.000
_cell.length_c   1.000
_cell.angle_alpha   90.00
_cell.angle_beta   90.00
_cell.angle_gamma   90.00
#
_symmetry.space_group_name_H-M   'P 1'
#
loop_
_entity.id
_entity.type
_entity.pdbx_description
1 polymer ?
#
loop_
_entity_poly.entity_id
_entity_poly.type
_entity_poly.pdbx_seq_one_letter_code
_entity_poly.pdbx_strand_id
1 'polypeptide(L)'
;MLKAAPSFLNCFYRLVVSIMHEGRQKGEAERAPETDAEVLLKCARLVERMYSHIATTAEGFTILSSFMVAQYVSELQKVTLQPDIKTHLTEGVYRILDLCVEQDVKFLNTTLQMGVREVFNELHGSYTHYHKTQRQGEEKYTA
;
A
#
# COMPACT_ATOMS: atom_id res chain seq x y z
N MET A 1 -21.08 -9.61 4.12
CA MET A 1 -20.03 -8.93 3.32
C MET A 1 -18.88 -9.85 2.89
N LEU A 2 -18.49 -10.87 3.68
CA LEU A 2 -17.32 -11.74 3.39
C LEU A 2 -17.33 -12.50 2.05
N LYS A 3 -18.49 -12.89 1.49
CA LYS A 3 -18.54 -13.72 0.26
C LYS A 3 -17.90 -13.05 -0.98
N ALA A 4 -17.92 -11.72 -1.06
CA ALA A 4 -17.35 -10.97 -2.17
C ALA A 4 -15.95 -10.42 -1.86
N ALA A 5 -15.46 -10.57 -0.62
CA ALA A 5 -14.19 -9.98 -0.19
C ALA A 5 -12.98 -10.43 -1.04
N PRO A 6 -12.81 -11.72 -1.39
CA PRO A 6 -11.70 -12.13 -2.25
C PRO A 6 -11.76 -11.54 -3.66
N SER A 7 -12.97 -11.51 -4.27
CA SER A 7 -13.16 -10.93 -5.60
C SER A 7 -12.91 -9.42 -5.59
N PHE A 8 -13.43 -8.72 -4.57
CA PHE A 8 -13.20 -7.29 -4.37
C PHE A 8 -11.70 -7.00 -4.22
N LEU A 9 -11.00 -7.71 -3.33
CA LEU A 9 -9.57 -7.51 -3.12
C LEU A 9 -8.74 -7.83 -4.36
N ASN A 10 -9.11 -8.85 -5.13
CA ASN A 10 -8.43 -9.14 -6.39
C ASN A 10 -8.62 -8.01 -7.41
N CYS A 11 -9.83 -7.46 -7.54
CA CYS A 11 -10.07 -6.29 -8.40
C CYS A 11 -9.32 -5.06 -7.91
N PHE A 12 -9.32 -4.82 -6.60
CA PHE A 12 -8.60 -3.71 -5.99
C PHE A 12 -7.08 -3.85 -6.18
N TYR A 13 -6.53 -5.04 -5.97
CA TYR A 13 -5.12 -5.33 -6.24
C TYR A 13 -4.75 -5.04 -7.70
N ARG A 14 -5.56 -5.48 -8.66
CA ARG A 14 -5.33 -5.18 -10.09
C ARG A 14 -5.31 -3.67 -10.36
N LEU A 15 -6.19 -2.90 -9.72
CA LEU A 15 -6.18 -1.44 -9.82
C LEU A 15 -4.87 -0.84 -9.25
N VAL A 16 -4.43 -1.31 -8.08
CA VAL A 16 -3.16 -0.88 -7.47
C VAL A 16 -1.98 -1.19 -8.40
N VAL A 17 -1.93 -2.40 -8.96
CA VAL A 17 -0.91 -2.82 -9.95
C VAL A 17 -0.91 -1.91 -11.18
N SER A 18 -2.08 -1.61 -11.74
CA SER A 18 -2.20 -0.69 -12.89
C SER A 18 -1.65 0.70 -12.56
N ILE A 19 -1.99 1.25 -11.39
CA ILE A 19 -1.50 2.57 -10.97
C ILE A 19 0.01 2.55 -10.72
N MET A 20 0.55 1.46 -10.16
CA MET A 20 1.99 1.30 -9.96
C MET A 20 2.76 1.27 -11.27
N HIS A 21 2.27 0.50 -12.26
CA HIS A 21 2.94 0.38 -13.54
C HIS A 21 2.85 1.63 -14.40
N GLU A 22 1.72 2.33 -14.38
CA GLU A 22 1.59 3.62 -15.07
C GLU A 22 2.31 4.74 -14.32
N GLY A 23 2.38 4.63 -13.00
CA GLY A 23 3.02 5.60 -12.10
C GLY A 23 4.51 5.39 -11.93
N ARG A 24 5.10 4.47 -12.70
CA ARG A 24 6.55 4.28 -12.71
C ARG A 24 7.26 5.51 -13.28
N GLN A 25 8.48 5.73 -12.84
CA GLN A 25 9.38 6.70 -13.45
C GLN A 25 9.70 6.22 -14.87
N LYS A 26 9.31 7.02 -15.85
CA LYS A 26 9.59 6.80 -17.27
C LYS A 26 10.75 7.72 -17.68
N GLY A 27 11.57 7.29 -18.63
CA GLY A 27 12.62 8.15 -19.20
C GLY A 27 12.03 9.37 -19.91
N GLU A 28 12.85 10.38 -20.22
CA GLU A 28 12.38 11.64 -20.83
C GLU A 28 11.56 11.43 -22.12
N ALA A 29 11.93 10.44 -22.94
CA ALA A 29 11.25 10.11 -24.19
C ALA A 29 9.89 9.40 -24.01
N GLU A 30 9.61 8.84 -22.82
CA GLU A 30 8.41 8.08 -22.49
C GLU A 30 7.48 8.84 -21.53
N ARG A 31 7.78 10.12 -21.27
CA ARG A 31 7.03 10.93 -20.33
C ARG A 31 5.62 11.17 -20.86
N ALA A 32 4.64 10.71 -20.08
CA ALA A 32 3.24 10.93 -20.41
C ALA A 32 2.92 12.45 -20.39
N PRO A 33 1.90 12.89 -21.14
CA PRO A 33 1.35 14.24 -21.04
C PRO A 33 1.03 14.61 -19.58
N GLU A 34 1.15 15.89 -19.23
CA GLU A 34 0.86 16.37 -17.87
C GLU A 34 -0.57 16.04 -17.42
N THR A 35 -1.52 16.03 -18.35
CA THR A 35 -2.92 15.63 -18.10
C THR A 35 -3.03 14.20 -17.59
N ASP A 36 -2.23 13.28 -18.13
CA ASP A 36 -2.26 11.87 -17.76
C ASP A 36 -1.62 11.65 -16.39
N ALA A 37 -0.57 12.41 -16.08
CA ALA A 37 0.05 12.43 -14.76
C ALA A 37 -0.93 12.93 -13.67
N GLU A 38 -1.72 13.98 -13.95
CA GLU A 38 -2.71 14.49 -13.02
C GLU A 38 -3.85 13.48 -12.76
N VAL A 39 -4.33 12.82 -13.82
CA VAL A 39 -5.35 11.76 -13.71
C VAL A 39 -4.81 10.60 -12.87
N LEU A 40 -3.57 10.20 -13.10
CA LEU A 40 -2.94 9.11 -12.37
C LEU A 40 -2.75 9.45 -10.88
N LEU A 41 -2.39 10.70 -10.56
CA LEU A 41 -2.31 11.18 -9.19
C LEU A 41 -3.68 11.15 -8.50
N LYS A 42 -4.75 11.53 -9.20
CA LYS A 42 -6.13 11.38 -8.70
C LYS A 42 -6.46 9.91 -8.42
N CYS A 43 -6.05 8.99 -9.28
CA CYS A 43 -6.23 7.55 -9.07
C CYS A 43 -5.48 7.06 -7.83
N ALA A 44 -4.22 7.48 -7.62
CA ALA A 44 -3.44 7.13 -6.44
C ALA A 44 -4.12 7.60 -5.13
N ARG A 45 -4.66 8.83 -5.12
CA ARG A 45 -5.45 9.37 -4.00
C ARG A 45 -6.73 8.57 -3.73
N LEU A 46 -7.40 8.10 -4.78
CA LEU A 46 -8.59 7.25 -4.63
C LEU A 46 -8.24 5.87 -4.06
N VAL A 47 -7.11 5.29 -4.49
CA VAL A 47 -6.59 4.04 -3.91
C VAL A 47 -6.24 4.22 -2.44
N GLU A 48 -5.58 5.32 -2.08
CA GLU A 48 -5.29 5.66 -0.69
C GLU A 48 -6.58 5.70 0.17
N ARG A 49 -7.63 6.37 -0.33
CA ARG A 49 -8.94 6.43 0.33
C ARG A 49 -9.59 5.04 0.45
N MET A 50 -9.43 4.20 -0.57
CA MET A 50 -9.94 2.83 -0.53
C MET A 50 -9.22 1.98 0.52
N TYR A 51 -7.90 2.08 0.63
CA TYR A 51 -7.14 1.45 1.72
C TYR A 51 -7.64 1.89 3.10
N SER A 52 -7.90 3.19 3.28
CA SER A 52 -8.50 3.71 4.52
C SER A 52 -9.84 3.07 4.82
N HIS A 53 -10.71 2.97 3.80
CA HIS A 53 -12.03 2.37 3.95
C HIS A 53 -11.93 0.87 4.31
N ILE A 54 -11.05 0.13 3.64
CA ILE A 54 -10.76 -1.28 3.95
C ILE A 54 -10.31 -1.43 5.41
N ALA A 55 -9.38 -0.57 5.87
CA ALA A 55 -8.88 -0.60 7.23
C ALA A 55 -9.96 -0.32 8.29
N THR A 56 -10.93 0.56 8.00
CA THR A 56 -12.04 0.87 8.92
C THR A 56 -13.16 -0.17 8.94
N THR A 57 -13.32 -0.96 7.88
CA THR A 57 -14.43 -1.95 7.75
C THR A 57 -14.03 -3.32 8.33
N ALA A 58 -13.22 -3.30 9.39
CA ALA A 58 -12.14 -4.22 9.75
C ALA A 58 -12.48 -5.72 9.89
N GLU A 59 -13.73 -6.13 10.10
CA GLU A 59 -14.03 -7.54 10.41
C GLU A 59 -13.78 -8.51 9.25
N GLY A 60 -13.93 -8.05 8.00
CA GLY A 60 -13.80 -8.92 6.82
C GLY A 60 -12.39 -9.04 6.24
N PHE A 61 -11.51 -8.09 6.55
CA PHE A 61 -10.27 -7.87 5.81
C PHE A 61 -9.00 -7.93 6.67
N THR A 62 -9.11 -7.88 8.00
CA THR A 62 -7.96 -8.03 8.90
C THR A 62 -7.21 -9.34 8.69
N ILE A 63 -7.92 -10.44 8.42
CA ILE A 63 -7.32 -11.75 8.10
C ILE A 63 -6.50 -11.72 6.80
N LEU A 64 -6.71 -10.72 5.94
CA LEU A 64 -6.07 -10.57 4.64
C LEU A 64 -5.07 -9.39 4.59
N SER A 65 -4.82 -8.72 5.71
CA SER A 65 -3.93 -7.55 5.79
C SER A 65 -2.49 -7.89 5.36
N SER A 66 -1.93 -8.97 5.90
CA SER A 66 -0.61 -9.48 5.53
C SER A 66 -0.54 -9.82 4.05
N PHE A 67 -1.58 -10.44 3.49
CA PHE A 67 -1.64 -10.74 2.06
C PHE A 67 -1.65 -9.48 1.20
N MET A 68 -2.42 -8.46 1.58
CA MET A 68 -2.44 -7.16 0.87
C MET A 68 -1.07 -6.47 0.91
N VAL A 69 -0.38 -6.50 2.05
CA VAL A 69 0.99 -5.97 2.18
C VAL A 69 1.95 -6.75 1.29
N ALA A 70 1.91 -8.08 1.32
CA ALA A 70 2.74 -8.94 0.48
C ALA A 70 2.55 -8.64 -1.02
N GLN A 71 1.30 -8.50 -1.46
CA GLN A 71 0.93 -8.12 -2.82
C GLN A 71 1.52 -6.77 -3.21
N TYR A 72 1.37 -5.76 -2.33
CA TYR A 72 1.92 -4.43 -2.56
C TYR A 72 3.45 -4.44 -2.72
N VAL A 73 4.18 -5.04 -1.77
CA VAL A 73 5.65 -5.03 -1.81
C VAL A 73 6.20 -5.86 -2.97
N SER A 74 5.48 -6.93 -3.36
CA SER A 74 5.85 -7.76 -4.52
C SER A 74 5.74 -6.98 -5.83
N GLU A 75 4.73 -6.11 -5.95
CA GLU A 75 4.56 -5.29 -7.12
C GLU A 75 5.51 -4.08 -7.11
N LEU A 76 5.68 -3.44 -5.94
CA LEU A 76 6.61 -2.34 -5.76
C LEU A 76 8.06 -2.75 -6.09
N GLN A 77 8.47 -4.00 -5.81
CA GLN A 77 9.79 -4.51 -6.18
C GLN A 77 10.08 -4.41 -7.70
N LYS A 78 9.03 -4.39 -8.54
CA LYS A 78 9.18 -4.41 -10.01
C LYS A 78 9.24 -3.02 -10.63
N VAL A 79 8.89 -1.97 -9.89
CA VAL A 79 8.76 -0.61 -10.43
C VAL A 79 9.36 0.44 -9.50
N THR A 80 10.00 1.45 -10.08
CA THR A 80 10.36 2.68 -9.35
C THR A 80 9.26 3.69 -9.57
N LEU A 81 8.52 4.05 -8.52
CA LEU A 81 7.38 4.97 -8.62
C LEU A 81 7.80 6.45 -8.67
N GLN A 82 7.01 7.26 -9.37
CA GLN A 82 7.07 8.71 -9.25
C GLN A 82 6.76 9.12 -7.80
N PRO A 83 7.46 10.12 -7.23
CA PRO A 83 7.36 10.45 -5.81
C PRO A 83 5.92 10.69 -5.33
N ASP A 84 5.12 11.48 -6.04
CA ASP A 84 3.75 11.81 -5.61
C ASP A 84 2.83 10.59 -5.61
N ILE A 85 3.01 9.67 -6.56
CA ILE A 85 2.28 8.39 -6.60
C ILE A 85 2.74 7.49 -5.45
N LYS A 86 4.06 7.38 -5.24
CA LYS A 86 4.65 6.60 -4.15
C LYS A 86 4.09 7.04 -2.79
N THR A 87 4.00 8.35 -2.55
CA THR A 87 3.48 8.91 -1.30
C THR A 87 2.08 8.40 -1.01
N HIS A 88 1.12 8.61 -1.92
CA HIS A 88 -0.27 8.21 -1.69
C HIS A 88 -0.45 6.69 -1.54
N LEU A 89 0.27 5.90 -2.34
CA LEU A 89 0.20 4.44 -2.23
C LEU A 89 0.83 3.93 -0.92
N THR A 90 1.93 4.54 -0.47
CA THR A 90 2.60 4.19 0.78
C THR A 90 1.72 4.52 1.99
N GLU A 91 1.11 5.71 2.02
CA GLU A 91 0.14 6.08 3.06
C GLU A 91 -1.05 5.11 3.11
N GLY A 92 -1.54 4.67 1.95
CA GLY A 92 -2.57 3.65 1.87
C GLY A 92 -2.17 2.34 2.55
N VAL A 93 -0.96 1.84 2.25
CA VAL A 93 -0.47 0.56 2.79
C VAL A 93 -0.11 0.66 4.27
N TYR A 94 0.32 1.82 4.76
CA TYR A 94 0.53 2.05 6.19
C TYR A 94 -0.75 1.84 7.00
N ARG A 95 -1.91 2.24 6.48
CA ARG A 95 -3.21 1.96 7.12
C ARG A 95 -3.55 0.47 7.14
N ILE A 96 -3.01 -0.33 6.23
CA ILE A 96 -3.14 -1.80 6.27
C ILE A 96 -2.14 -2.41 7.24
N LEU A 97 -0.93 -1.88 7.34
CA LEU A 97 0.06 -2.28 8.35
C LEU A 97 -0.41 -2.01 9.78
N ASP A 98 -1.26 -1.01 10.01
CA ASP A 98 -1.93 -0.81 11.30
C ASP A 98 -2.81 -2.00 11.71
N LEU A 99 -3.30 -2.79 10.75
CA LEU A 99 -4.11 -3.99 10.99
C LEU A 99 -3.27 -5.26 11.18
N CYS A 100 -1.98 -5.22 10.83
CA CYS A 100 -1.09 -6.37 10.94
C CYS A 100 -0.67 -6.57 12.40
N VAL A 101 -0.95 -7.75 12.96
CA VAL A 101 -0.42 -8.12 14.27
C VAL A 101 1.02 -8.65 14.15
N GLU A 102 1.71 -8.88 15.27
CA GLU A 102 3.09 -9.36 15.26
C GLU A 102 3.26 -10.66 14.45
N GLN A 103 2.26 -11.54 14.49
CA GLN A 103 2.26 -12.79 13.73
C GLN A 103 2.21 -12.55 12.20
N ASP A 104 1.48 -11.54 11.74
CA ASP A 104 1.44 -11.13 10.33
C ASP A 104 2.82 -10.66 9.86
N VAL A 105 3.50 -9.84 10.67
CA VAL A 105 4.84 -9.35 10.38
C VAL A 105 5.87 -10.49 10.36
N LYS A 106 5.77 -11.45 11.29
CA LYS A 106 6.61 -12.67 11.27
C LYS A 106 6.34 -13.53 10.04
N PHE A 107 5.07 -13.66 9.65
CA PHE A 107 4.68 -14.37 8.44
C PHE A 107 5.29 -13.72 7.19
N LEU A 108 5.19 -12.40 7.04
CA LEU A 108 5.79 -11.66 5.93
C LEU A 108 7.32 -11.83 5.87
N ASN A 109 7.99 -11.70 7.01
CA ASN A 109 9.44 -11.88 7.10
C ASN A 109 9.92 -13.28 6.72
N THR A 110 9.12 -14.31 6.98
CA THR A 110 9.51 -15.71 6.71
C THR A 110 9.15 -16.15 5.29
N THR A 111 8.03 -15.68 4.75
CA THR A 111 7.46 -16.19 3.49
C THR A 111 7.84 -15.39 2.24
N LEU A 112 8.12 -14.09 2.37
CA LEU A 112 8.52 -13.28 1.22
C LEU A 112 9.87 -13.73 0.66
N GLN A 113 9.98 -13.77 -0.67
CA GLN A 113 11.27 -13.99 -1.36
C GLN A 113 12.26 -12.89 -1.01
N MET A 114 13.56 -13.20 -1.04
CA MET A 114 14.64 -12.32 -0.54
C MET A 114 14.50 -10.85 -1.00
N GLY A 115 14.38 -10.60 -2.31
CA GLY A 115 14.26 -9.23 -2.82
C GLY A 115 12.95 -8.52 -2.45
N VAL A 116 11.83 -9.25 -2.36
CA VAL A 116 10.55 -8.68 -1.89
C VAL A 116 10.63 -8.36 -0.40
N ARG A 117 11.33 -9.20 0.37
CA ARG A 117 11.53 -9.03 1.81
C ARG A 117 12.36 -7.80 2.13
N GLU A 118 13.36 -7.48 1.32
CA GLU A 118 14.14 -6.24 1.45
C GLU A 118 13.24 -5.01 1.30
N VAL A 119 12.40 -4.98 0.26
CA VAL A 119 11.41 -3.91 0.04
C VAL A 119 10.43 -3.81 1.23
N PHE A 120 9.97 -4.95 1.73
CA PHE A 120 9.13 -4.98 2.93
C PHE A 120 9.84 -4.43 4.17
N ASN A 121 11.10 -4.79 4.40
CA ASN A 121 11.87 -4.34 5.56
C ASN A 121 12.08 -2.83 5.54
N GLU A 122 12.37 -2.25 4.36
CA GLU A 122 12.46 -0.80 4.19
C GLU A 122 11.11 -0.14 4.50
N LEU A 123 10.03 -0.62 3.89
CA LEU A 123 8.67 -0.11 4.10
C LEU A 123 8.25 -0.17 5.59
N HIS A 124 8.47 -1.32 6.24
CA HIS A 124 8.11 -1.56 7.64
C HIS A 124 8.97 -0.75 8.61
N GLY A 125 10.25 -0.55 8.29
CA GLY A 125 11.13 0.36 9.02
C GLY A 125 10.60 1.79 9.02
N SER A 126 10.30 2.33 7.83
CA SER A 126 9.71 3.67 7.69
C SER A 126 8.34 3.78 8.39
N TYR A 127 7.50 2.76 8.27
CA TYR A 127 6.22 2.69 8.99
C TYR A 127 6.41 2.77 10.51
N THR A 128 7.33 1.98 11.06
CA THR A 128 7.55 1.92 12.52
C THR A 128 8.14 3.23 13.05
N HIS A 129 9.08 3.83 12.32
CA HIS A 129 9.74 5.06 12.75
C HIS A 129 8.86 6.29 12.63
N TYR A 130 8.22 6.47 11.47
CA TYR A 130 7.54 7.73 11.13
C TYR A 130 6.03 7.66 11.34
N HIS A 131 5.36 6.68 10.72
CA HIS A 131 3.90 6.65 10.70
C HIS A 131 3.28 6.17 12.02
N LYS A 132 3.75 5.04 12.57
CA LYS A 132 3.21 4.45 13.80
C LYS A 132 3.40 5.39 15.00
N THR A 133 4.56 6.02 15.09
CA THR A 133 4.85 7.01 16.14
C THR A 133 3.97 8.26 16.01
N GLN A 134 3.75 8.77 14.80
CA GLN A 134 2.89 9.93 14.55
C GLN A 134 1.44 9.64 14.93
N ARG A 135 0.88 8.50 14.49
CA ARG A 135 -0.50 8.12 14.83
C ARG A 135 -0.74 7.98 16.33
N GLN A 136 0.19 7.34 17.04
CA GLN A 136 0.11 7.25 18.50
C GLN A 136 0.21 8.63 19.19
N GLY A 137 0.85 9.60 18.55
CA GLY A 137 0.83 11.00 18.96
C GLY A 137 -0.54 11.63 18.75
N GLU A 138 -1.11 11.54 17.55
CA GLU A 138 -2.42 12.12 17.18
C GLU A 138 -3.56 11.59 18.06
N GLU A 139 -3.57 10.28 18.36
CA GLU A 139 -4.56 9.65 19.25
C GLU A 139 -4.49 10.22 20.68
N LYS A 140 -3.32 10.62 21.17
CA LYS A 140 -3.16 11.21 22.50
C LYS A 140 -3.70 12.63 22.62
N TYR A 141 -3.83 13.37 21.50
CA TYR A 141 -4.35 14.75 21.49
C TYR A 141 -5.83 14.85 21.10
N THR A 142 -6.41 13.75 20.62
CA THR A 142 -7.81 13.67 20.17
C THR A 142 -8.71 12.83 21.10
N ALA A 143 -8.14 12.30 22.19
CA ALA A 143 -8.85 11.57 23.25
C ALA A 143 -9.38 12.48 24.37
#